data_AF-A0A0L9TM21-F1
#
_entry.id   AF-A0A0L9TM21-F1
#
_cell.length_a   1.000
_cell.length_b   1.000
_cell.length_c   1.000
_cell.angle_alpha   90.00
_cell.angle_beta   90.00
_cell.angle_gamma   90.00
#
_symmetry.space_group_name_H-M   'P 1'
#
loop_
_entity.id
_entity.type
_entity.pdbx_description
1 polymer ?
#
loop_
_entity_poly.entity_id
_entity_poly.type
_entity_poly.pdbx_seq_one_letter_code
_entity_poly.pdbx_strand_id
1 'polypeptide(L)'
;MASFSAAVANFSSISPTQLSLYHRHRLFQSQCRPFFLSRSSHFLLKDLTLPRGRKTTDTVICASFTDVTSNVSLEEKLPPKGETWSVHKFGGTCVGTSQRIKNVAEIILKDDSERKLVIVSAMSKVTDMMYALIQKAQSRDESYISSLDAVLEKHSATAHDILEGDSLASFLSKLHNDISNLKAMLRAIYIVVSMDIDKKVLNIITATMTILALSHLVKLVKESYDDIRSGHATESFTDFVVGHGELWSAQMLSLVIRKKGIDCKWMDTRDVIIVNPSGSNQVDPDYLESEQRLEKWYSLNPCKVIIATGFIASTPQNIPTTLKRDGSDFSAAIMGALFRARQVTIWTDVDGVYSADPRKVSEAVILKTLSYQEAWEMSYFGANVLHPRTIIPVMRYGIPIMIRNIFNLSAPGTKICHPSVNDNEDGQNLQNYVKGFATIDNLALVNVEGTGMAGVPGTASAIFGAVKDVGANVIMISQASSEHSVCFAVPEKEVKAVAEALQSRFRQALDNGRLSQILK
;
A
#
# COMPACT_ATOMS: atom_id res chain seq x y z
N MET A 1 31.32 -16.57 -5.40
CA MET A 1 32.17 -17.78 -5.25
C MET A 1 32.54 -17.88 -3.77
N ALA A 2 32.28 -18.92 -2.99
CA ALA A 2 31.77 -20.26 -3.25
C ALA A 2 30.99 -20.77 -2.01
N SER A 3 29.90 -21.49 -2.22
CA SER A 3 29.43 -22.58 -1.34
C SER A 3 28.34 -23.37 -2.06
N PHE A 4 28.77 -24.12 -3.08
CA PHE A 4 28.06 -25.31 -3.54
C PHE A 4 29.06 -26.47 -3.46
N SER A 5 28.54 -27.64 -3.08
CA SER A 5 29.18 -28.96 -3.06
C SER A 5 29.71 -29.43 -1.70
N ALA A 6 28.92 -30.30 -1.05
CA ALA A 6 29.35 -31.67 -0.77
C ALA A 6 28.16 -32.50 -0.26
N ALA A 7 27.42 -33.11 -1.18
CA ALA A 7 26.60 -34.31 -0.90
C ALA A 7 26.36 -35.13 -2.17
N VAL A 8 27.41 -35.41 -2.95
CA VAL A 8 27.39 -36.52 -3.91
C VAL A 8 28.80 -37.09 -3.96
N ALA A 9 29.01 -38.23 -3.31
CA ALA A 9 30.16 -39.08 -3.55
C ALA A 9 29.65 -40.49 -3.87
N ASN A 10 29.84 -40.87 -5.13
CA ASN A 10 30.09 -42.20 -5.68
C ASN A 10 29.37 -43.41 -5.08
N PHE A 11 28.44 -43.98 -5.86
CA PHE A 11 28.37 -45.43 -6.04
C PHE A 11 28.01 -45.76 -7.49
N SER A 12 28.98 -46.31 -8.22
CA SER A 12 28.75 -47.05 -9.46
C SER A 12 28.51 -48.53 -9.14
N SER A 13 27.44 -49.07 -9.72
CA SER A 13 27.14 -50.48 -10.03
C SER A 13 27.30 -51.54 -8.94
N ILE A 14 26.19 -52.14 -8.49
CA ILE A 14 25.96 -53.59 -8.35
C ILE A 14 24.43 -53.82 -8.21
N SER A 15 23.92 -54.83 -8.94
CA SER A 15 22.52 -55.28 -9.03
C SER A 15 22.11 -56.21 -7.85
N PRO A 16 20.82 -56.60 -7.72
CA PRO A 16 20.17 -56.84 -6.43
C PRO A 16 20.18 -58.30 -5.97
N THR A 17 20.38 -58.54 -4.66
CA THR A 17 19.83 -59.73 -3.97
C THR A 17 19.85 -59.57 -2.44
N GLN A 18 18.65 -59.68 -1.86
CA GLN A 18 18.27 -60.40 -0.63
C GLN A 18 18.91 -60.17 0.76
N LEU A 19 17.95 -60.01 1.70
CA LEU A 19 17.85 -60.50 3.09
C LEU A 19 18.38 -59.70 4.30
N SER A 20 17.39 -59.39 5.16
CA SER A 20 17.35 -59.22 6.62
C SER A 20 18.64 -59.18 7.45
N LEU A 21 18.73 -58.22 8.38
CA LEU A 21 18.51 -58.45 9.82
C LEU A 21 18.62 -57.15 10.63
N TYR A 22 17.76 -57.09 11.64
CA TYR A 22 17.66 -56.18 12.78
C TYR A 22 18.98 -55.61 13.35
N HIS A 23 18.99 -54.31 13.69
CA HIS A 23 19.11 -53.89 15.10
C HIS A 23 18.70 -52.43 15.37
N ARG A 24 18.15 -52.25 16.58
CA ARG A 24 17.45 -51.07 17.12
C ARG A 24 18.42 -49.99 17.59
N HIS A 25 18.11 -48.72 17.38
CA HIS A 25 18.34 -47.67 18.39
C HIS A 25 17.21 -46.64 18.40
N ARG A 26 16.77 -46.30 19.62
CA ARG A 26 15.60 -45.49 19.96
C ARG A 26 15.80 -44.01 19.62
N LEU A 27 14.84 -43.41 18.92
CA LEU A 27 14.64 -41.97 18.85
C LEU A 27 13.30 -41.63 19.53
N PHE A 28 13.34 -40.67 20.44
CA PHE A 28 12.18 -40.05 21.07
C PHE A 28 11.41 -39.24 20.03
N GLN A 29 10.14 -39.59 19.79
CA GLN A 29 9.17 -38.75 19.05
C GLN A 29 8.18 -38.15 20.06
N SER A 30 8.12 -36.82 20.10
CA SER A 30 7.01 -36.09 20.71
C SER A 30 5.84 -36.03 19.73
N GLN A 31 4.68 -36.50 20.18
CA GLN A 31 3.41 -36.42 19.46
C GLN A 31 2.74 -35.08 19.73
N CYS A 32 2.40 -34.32 18.69
CA CYS A 32 1.27 -33.39 18.68
C CYS A 32 0.58 -33.46 17.30
N ARG A 33 -0.71 -33.82 17.31
CA ARG A 33 -1.56 -34.06 16.13
C ARG A 33 -2.03 -32.74 15.49
N PRO A 34 -2.26 -32.69 14.16
CA PRO A 34 -2.98 -31.61 13.51
C PRO A 34 -4.50 -31.80 13.59
N PHE A 35 -5.22 -30.75 13.97
CA PHE A 35 -6.68 -30.68 13.91
C PHE A 35 -7.13 -30.42 12.46
N PHE A 36 -7.85 -31.38 11.88
CA PHE A 36 -8.64 -31.21 10.67
C PHE A 36 -10.10 -30.93 11.06
N LEU A 37 -10.69 -29.85 10.55
CA LEU A 37 -12.14 -29.61 10.59
C LEU A 37 -12.71 -29.82 9.18
N SER A 38 -13.44 -30.91 9.00
CA SER A 38 -14.24 -31.20 7.82
C SER A 38 -15.62 -30.52 7.92
N ARG A 39 -16.05 -29.92 6.82
CA ARG A 39 -17.45 -29.53 6.57
C ARG A 39 -18.38 -30.74 6.59
N SER A 40 -19.59 -30.57 7.12
CA SER A 40 -20.79 -31.24 6.61
C SER A 40 -22.07 -30.48 6.98
N SER A 41 -23.05 -30.65 6.09
CA SER A 41 -24.24 -29.89 5.77
C SER A 41 -25.53 -30.32 6.50
N HIS A 42 -26.54 -29.44 6.42
CA HIS A 42 -28.01 -29.66 6.41
C HIS A 42 -28.68 -30.62 7.42
N PHE A 43 -29.54 -30.06 8.30
CA PHE A 43 -30.79 -30.67 8.82
C PHE A 43 -31.70 -29.51 9.29
N LEU A 44 -32.79 -29.13 8.61
CA LEU A 44 -34.17 -29.68 8.58
C LEU A 44 -34.89 -29.66 9.94
N LEU A 45 -35.87 -28.73 10.03
CA LEU A 45 -36.81 -28.49 11.13
C LEU A 45 -37.67 -29.73 11.45
N LYS A 46 -37.96 -29.92 12.74
CA LYS A 46 -39.19 -30.58 13.23
C LYS A 46 -39.67 -29.96 14.55
N ASP A 47 -40.92 -29.49 14.49
CA ASP A 47 -42.01 -29.59 15.45
C ASP A 47 -41.75 -29.31 16.93
N LEU A 48 -42.22 -28.16 17.40
CA LEU A 48 -42.70 -27.99 18.78
C LEU A 48 -44.04 -27.23 18.81
N THR A 49 -44.93 -27.81 19.60
CA THR A 49 -46.39 -27.67 19.68
C THR A 49 -46.89 -26.41 20.39
N LEU A 50 -48.00 -25.86 19.90
CA LEU A 50 -48.87 -24.83 20.52
C LEU A 50 -49.69 -25.38 21.71
N PRO A 51 -50.15 -24.50 22.61
CA PRO A 51 -51.47 -24.64 23.23
C PRO A 51 -52.42 -23.46 22.94
N ARG A 52 -53.71 -23.82 22.89
CA ARG A 52 -54.93 -23.05 22.55
C ARG A 52 -55.25 -21.87 23.48
N GLY A 53 -55.90 -20.84 22.91
CA GLY A 53 -56.67 -19.85 23.69
C GLY A 53 -57.53 -18.86 22.88
N ARG A 54 -58.83 -19.18 22.77
CA ARG A 54 -60.05 -18.34 22.60
C ARG A 54 -60.25 -17.38 21.40
N LYS A 55 -61.50 -17.46 20.89
CA LYS A 55 -62.19 -16.69 19.84
C LYS A 55 -62.53 -15.26 20.29
N THR A 56 -62.45 -14.30 19.35
CA THR A 56 -63.40 -13.19 19.21
C THR A 56 -63.53 -12.81 17.73
N THR A 57 -64.77 -12.61 17.31
CA THR A 57 -65.26 -12.31 15.96
C THR A 57 -65.19 -10.80 15.64
N ASP A 58 -65.03 -10.53 14.34
CA ASP A 58 -65.50 -9.39 13.56
C ASP A 58 -65.03 -7.97 13.88
N THR A 59 -64.07 -7.50 13.08
CA THR A 59 -64.22 -6.19 12.41
C THR A 59 -63.55 -6.25 11.04
N VAL A 60 -64.36 -6.22 9.99
CA VAL A 60 -63.91 -5.99 8.62
C VAL A 60 -63.66 -4.49 8.46
N ILE A 61 -62.41 -4.09 8.25
CA ILE A 61 -62.09 -2.79 7.65
C ILE A 61 -61.59 -3.08 6.24
N CYS A 62 -62.45 -2.82 5.26
CA CYS A 62 -62.08 -2.79 3.86
C CYS A 62 -61.49 -1.41 3.57
N ALA A 63 -60.19 -1.35 3.27
CA ALA A 63 -59.56 -0.18 2.68
C ALA A 63 -58.80 -0.67 1.44
N SER A 64 -59.44 -0.54 0.28
CA SER A 64 -58.79 -0.67 -1.01
C SER A 64 -57.99 0.61 -1.29
N PHE A 65 -56.67 0.50 -1.33
CA PHE A 65 -55.85 1.45 -2.06
C PHE A 65 -54.76 0.66 -2.78
N THR A 66 -54.73 0.82 -4.09
CA THR A 66 -53.76 0.27 -5.02
C THR A 66 -52.36 0.70 -4.62
N ASP A 67 -51.56 -0.22 -4.08
CA ASP A 67 -50.13 0.03 -3.91
C ASP A 67 -49.40 -0.29 -5.20
N VAL A 68 -48.95 0.81 -5.79
CA VAL A 68 -48.03 0.93 -6.91
C VAL A 68 -46.85 0.00 -6.70
N THR A 69 -46.66 -0.92 -7.66
CA THR A 69 -45.44 -1.70 -7.82
C THR A 69 -44.26 -0.76 -8.05
N SER A 70 -43.54 -0.42 -6.98
CA SER A 70 -42.17 0.08 -7.07
C SER A 70 -41.21 -0.98 -6.55
N ASN A 71 -41.10 -2.06 -7.31
CA ASN A 71 -39.92 -2.93 -7.24
C ASN A 71 -38.72 -2.14 -7.79
N VAL A 72 -38.18 -1.21 -7.01
CA VAL A 72 -36.76 -0.84 -7.15
C VAL A 72 -36.01 -1.94 -6.44
N SER A 73 -35.62 -2.96 -7.19
CA SER A 73 -34.86 -4.11 -6.70
C SER A 73 -33.63 -3.64 -5.92
N LEU A 74 -33.43 -4.19 -4.71
CA LEU A 74 -32.27 -3.96 -3.85
C LEU A 74 -30.91 -4.16 -4.58
N GLU A 75 -30.92 -4.87 -5.72
CA GLU A 75 -29.75 -5.12 -6.58
C GLU A 75 -29.15 -3.85 -7.21
N GLU A 76 -29.88 -2.75 -7.37
CA GLU A 76 -29.33 -1.52 -7.97
C GLU A 76 -28.53 -0.63 -6.99
N LYS A 77 -28.58 -0.92 -5.67
CA LYS A 77 -27.96 -0.05 -4.65
C LYS A 77 -26.53 -0.44 -4.29
N LEU A 78 -26.11 -1.66 -4.62
CA LEU A 78 -24.77 -2.16 -4.31
C LEU A 78 -23.87 -2.06 -5.54
N PRO A 79 -22.55 -1.79 -5.37
CA PRO A 79 -21.61 -1.90 -6.46
C PRO A 79 -21.60 -3.36 -6.95
N PRO A 80 -21.80 -3.62 -8.24
CA PRO A 80 -21.65 -4.97 -8.76
C PRO A 80 -20.22 -5.41 -8.50
N LYS A 81 -20.03 -6.62 -7.98
CA LYS A 81 -18.70 -7.21 -7.76
C LYS A 81 -18.39 -8.19 -8.90
N GLY A 82 -17.13 -8.35 -9.24
CA GLY A 82 -16.68 -9.38 -10.18
C GLY A 82 -16.12 -8.85 -11.50
N GLU A 83 -16.20 -9.72 -12.51
CA GLU A 83 -15.43 -9.66 -13.76
C GLU A 83 -15.73 -8.45 -14.66
N THR A 84 -16.78 -7.68 -14.36
CA THR A 84 -17.15 -6.48 -15.15
C THR A 84 -16.25 -5.29 -14.85
N TRP A 85 -15.56 -5.27 -13.70
CA TRP A 85 -14.64 -4.20 -13.33
C TRP A 85 -13.21 -4.47 -13.78
N SER A 86 -12.62 -3.49 -14.46
CA SER A 86 -11.17 -3.37 -14.63
C SER A 86 -10.65 -2.20 -13.78
N VAL A 87 -9.63 -2.44 -12.97
CA VAL A 87 -8.96 -1.39 -12.20
C VAL A 87 -7.71 -0.93 -12.93
N HIS A 88 -7.53 0.38 -13.07
CA HIS A 88 -6.36 0.99 -13.70
C HIS A 88 -5.72 1.98 -12.72
N LYS A 89 -4.45 1.79 -12.37
CA LYS A 89 -3.68 2.75 -11.59
C LYS A 89 -2.73 3.51 -12.49
N PHE A 90 -2.75 4.83 -12.43
CA PHE A 90 -1.79 5.68 -13.12
C PHE A 90 -0.88 6.40 -12.11
N GLY A 91 0.42 6.15 -12.18
CA GLY A 91 1.41 6.79 -11.31
C GLY A 91 1.64 8.27 -11.64
N GLY A 92 2.38 8.99 -10.78
CA GLY A 92 2.58 10.43 -10.97
C GLY A 92 3.29 10.80 -12.29
N THR A 93 4.18 9.94 -12.80
CA THR A 93 4.77 10.10 -14.13
C THR A 93 3.74 9.99 -15.24
N CYS A 94 2.69 9.18 -15.09
CA CYS A 94 1.60 9.02 -16.05
C CYS A 94 0.64 10.22 -16.10
N VAL A 95 0.60 11.05 -15.07
CA VAL A 95 -0.28 12.23 -14.98
C VAL A 95 0.50 13.54 -14.82
N GLY A 96 1.80 13.55 -15.09
CA GLY A 96 2.69 14.67 -14.76
C GLY A 96 2.53 15.95 -15.60
N THR A 97 1.80 15.90 -16.73
CA THR A 97 1.57 17.04 -17.64
C THR A 97 0.18 16.96 -18.28
N SER A 98 -0.28 18.06 -18.85
CA SER A 98 -1.54 18.16 -19.61
C SER A 98 -1.65 17.09 -20.71
N GLN A 99 -0.60 16.90 -21.51
CA GLN A 99 -0.56 15.88 -22.55
C GLN A 99 -0.67 14.45 -21.97
N ARG A 100 0.00 14.19 -20.85
CA ARG A 100 -0.03 12.87 -20.22
C ARG A 100 -1.42 12.54 -19.63
N ILE A 101 -2.09 13.52 -19.02
CA ILE A 101 -3.49 13.36 -18.56
C ILE A 101 -4.42 13.07 -19.76
N LYS A 102 -4.23 13.76 -20.90
CA LYS A 102 -4.97 13.45 -22.14
C LYS A 102 -4.72 12.01 -22.60
N ASN A 103 -3.47 11.54 -22.58
CA ASN A 103 -3.14 10.15 -22.94
C ASN A 103 -3.78 9.13 -21.99
N VAL A 104 -3.82 9.41 -20.68
CA VAL A 104 -4.53 8.58 -19.69
C VAL A 104 -6.01 8.47 -20.05
N ALA A 105 -6.66 9.60 -20.36
CA ALA A 105 -8.07 9.59 -20.78
C ALA A 105 -8.29 8.74 -22.04
N GLU A 106 -7.42 8.83 -23.05
CA GLU A 106 -7.48 7.99 -24.25
C GLU A 106 -7.38 6.49 -23.96
N ILE A 107 -6.52 6.08 -23.01
CA ILE A 107 -6.40 4.69 -22.60
C ILE A 107 -7.71 4.19 -21.97
N ILE A 108 -8.30 5.01 -21.09
CA ILE A 108 -9.56 4.68 -20.42
C ILE A 108 -10.71 4.59 -21.41
N LEU A 109 -10.74 5.45 -22.44
CA LEU A 109 -11.75 5.45 -23.49
C LEU A 109 -11.66 4.23 -24.40
N LYS A 110 -10.44 3.73 -24.67
CA LYS A 110 -10.18 2.58 -25.53
C LYS A 110 -10.35 1.24 -24.81
N ASP A 111 -10.35 1.23 -23.49
CA ASP A 111 -10.60 0.02 -22.71
C ASP A 111 -12.07 -0.42 -22.90
N ASP A 112 -12.25 -1.69 -23.25
CA ASP A 112 -13.54 -2.28 -23.60
C ASP A 112 -14.30 -2.86 -22.39
N SER A 113 -13.72 -2.79 -21.19
CA SER A 113 -14.37 -3.28 -19.97
C SER A 113 -15.66 -2.51 -19.70
N GLU A 114 -16.71 -3.23 -19.31
CA GLU A 114 -18.02 -2.64 -19.01
C GLU A 114 -17.93 -1.56 -17.92
N ARG A 115 -17.09 -1.83 -16.90
CA ARG A 115 -16.90 -0.95 -15.75
C ARG A 115 -15.42 -0.72 -15.49
N LYS A 116 -15.08 0.51 -15.13
CA LYS A 116 -13.70 0.97 -15.00
C LYS A 116 -13.54 1.72 -13.70
N LEU A 117 -12.61 1.27 -12.88
CA LEU A 117 -12.15 2.03 -11.72
C LEU A 117 -10.74 2.53 -12.00
N VAL A 118 -10.56 3.84 -11.98
CA VAL A 118 -9.30 4.49 -12.31
C VAL A 118 -8.75 5.14 -11.06
N ILE A 119 -7.61 4.68 -10.59
CA ILE A 119 -6.88 5.22 -9.45
C ILE A 119 -5.76 6.12 -9.97
N VAL A 120 -5.69 7.36 -9.50
CA VAL A 120 -4.63 8.29 -9.91
C VAL A 120 -3.81 8.80 -8.74
N SER A 121 -2.49 8.83 -8.91
CA SER A 121 -1.58 9.55 -8.02
C SER A 121 -1.65 11.06 -8.26
N ALA A 122 -1.05 11.85 -7.36
CA ALA A 122 -0.71 13.23 -7.66
C ALA A 122 0.18 13.37 -8.91
N MET A 123 0.12 14.52 -9.58
CA MET A 123 1.03 14.83 -10.69
C MET A 123 2.50 14.69 -10.26
N SER A 124 3.36 14.28 -11.20
CA SER A 124 4.80 14.11 -10.97
C SER A 124 5.42 15.25 -10.16
N LYS A 125 6.13 14.88 -9.08
CA LYS A 125 6.80 15.73 -8.08
C LYS A 125 5.89 16.52 -7.13
N VAL A 126 4.57 16.51 -7.31
CA VAL A 126 3.68 17.29 -6.44
C VAL A 126 3.73 16.78 -5.00
N THR A 127 3.67 15.48 -4.76
CA THR A 127 3.81 14.89 -3.42
C THR A 127 5.07 15.38 -2.71
N ASP A 128 6.23 15.37 -3.40
CA ASP A 128 7.50 15.87 -2.86
C ASP A 128 7.46 17.38 -2.58
N MET A 129 6.85 18.16 -3.49
CA MET A 129 6.63 19.58 -3.27
C MET A 129 5.80 19.80 -2.00
N MET A 130 4.71 19.05 -1.80
CA MET A 130 3.86 19.18 -0.61
C MET A 130 4.60 18.85 0.69
N TYR A 131 5.42 17.80 0.72
CA TYR A 131 6.30 17.53 1.87
C TYR A 131 7.30 18.66 2.11
N ALA A 132 7.90 19.20 1.04
CA ALA A 132 8.82 20.33 1.14
C ALA A 132 8.14 21.61 1.66
N LEU A 133 6.87 21.85 1.33
CA LEU A 133 6.10 22.98 1.89
C LEU A 133 6.02 22.90 3.41
N ILE A 134 5.69 21.71 3.92
CA ILE A 134 5.54 21.48 5.35
C ILE A 134 6.89 21.65 6.04
N GLN A 135 7.95 21.03 5.50
CA GLN A 135 9.31 21.16 6.05
C GLN A 135 9.78 22.61 6.10
N LYS A 136 9.58 23.38 5.02
CA LYS A 136 9.93 24.81 4.98
C LYS A 136 9.14 25.64 5.97
N ALA A 137 7.83 25.41 6.08
CA ALA A 137 7.00 26.08 7.07
C ALA A 137 7.46 25.78 8.50
N GLN A 138 7.79 24.52 8.80
CA GLN A 138 8.34 24.09 10.10
C GLN A 138 9.73 24.69 10.38
N SER A 139 10.59 24.74 9.37
CA SER A 139 11.95 25.27 9.49
C SER A 139 12.02 26.79 9.41
N ARG A 140 10.86 27.48 9.43
CA ARG A 140 10.76 28.94 9.39
C ARG A 140 11.36 29.55 8.12
N ASP A 141 11.31 28.81 7.03
CA ASP A 141 11.69 29.28 5.71
C ASP A 141 10.47 29.87 4.99
N GLU A 142 10.41 31.21 4.89
CA GLU A 142 9.32 31.93 4.20
C GLU A 142 9.18 31.56 2.71
N SER A 143 10.19 30.90 2.12
CA SER A 143 10.09 30.37 0.75
C SER A 143 9.03 29.27 0.58
N TYR A 144 8.40 28.80 1.67
CA TYR A 144 7.20 27.95 1.57
C TYR A 144 6.06 28.64 0.80
N ILE A 145 5.97 29.99 0.85
CA ILE A 145 4.94 30.76 0.14
C ILE A 145 5.13 30.65 -1.37
N SER A 146 6.32 30.98 -1.87
CA SER A 146 6.62 30.88 -3.30
C SER A 146 6.61 29.43 -3.80
N SER A 147 6.95 28.48 -2.93
CA SER A 147 6.83 27.05 -3.23
C SER A 147 5.36 26.62 -3.37
N LEU A 148 4.44 27.18 -2.56
CA LEU A 148 3.01 26.93 -2.68
C LEU A 148 2.43 27.57 -3.95
N ASP A 149 2.89 28.78 -4.30
CA ASP A 149 2.53 29.43 -5.56
C ASP A 149 2.98 28.59 -6.76
N ALA A 150 4.13 27.93 -6.70
CA ALA A 150 4.58 27.00 -7.74
C ALA A 150 3.68 25.75 -7.87
N VAL A 151 3.09 25.27 -6.76
CA VAL A 151 2.08 24.19 -6.80
C VAL A 151 0.82 24.69 -7.49
N LEU A 152 0.33 25.89 -7.12
CA LEU A 152 -0.83 26.52 -7.75
C LEU A 152 -0.60 26.69 -9.26
N GLU A 153 0.51 27.29 -9.66
CA GLU A 153 0.84 27.56 -11.07
C GLU A 153 0.87 26.26 -11.89
N LYS A 154 1.52 25.21 -11.37
CA LYS A 154 1.60 23.90 -12.06
C LYS A 154 0.21 23.33 -12.37
N HIS A 155 -0.73 23.41 -11.42
CA HIS A 155 -2.09 22.88 -11.59
C HIS A 155 -2.96 23.82 -12.44
N SER A 156 -2.85 25.14 -12.25
CA SER A 156 -3.56 26.13 -13.05
C SER A 156 -3.18 26.06 -14.52
N ALA A 157 -1.88 26.03 -14.85
CA ALA A 157 -1.41 25.89 -16.22
C ALA A 157 -1.91 24.58 -16.86
N THR A 158 -1.84 23.48 -16.11
CA THR A 158 -2.35 22.18 -16.58
C THR A 158 -3.85 22.20 -16.83
N ALA A 159 -4.62 22.84 -15.95
CA ALA A 159 -6.06 22.97 -16.11
C ALA A 159 -6.42 23.82 -17.34
N HIS A 160 -5.72 24.94 -17.56
CA HIS A 160 -5.90 25.78 -18.75
C HIS A 160 -5.63 25.03 -20.06
N ASP A 161 -4.68 24.10 -20.07
CA ASP A 161 -4.35 23.30 -21.25
C ASP A 161 -5.40 22.22 -21.61
N ILE A 162 -6.21 21.78 -20.64
CA ILE A 162 -7.06 20.57 -20.79
C ILE A 162 -8.55 20.81 -20.54
N LEU A 163 -8.92 21.89 -19.83
CA LEU A 163 -10.29 22.25 -19.48
C LEU A 163 -10.70 23.57 -20.11
N GLU A 164 -12.01 23.77 -20.31
CA GLU A 164 -12.59 24.98 -20.90
C GLU A 164 -13.93 25.32 -20.21
N GLY A 165 -14.38 26.56 -20.37
CA GLY A 165 -15.70 27.03 -19.90
C GLY A 165 -15.93 26.82 -18.40
N ASP A 166 -17.15 26.41 -18.04
CA ASP A 166 -17.58 26.23 -16.65
C ASP A 166 -16.75 25.19 -15.90
N SER A 167 -16.27 24.15 -16.60
CA SER A 167 -15.43 23.10 -15.99
C SER A 167 -14.09 23.65 -15.51
N LEU A 168 -13.47 24.52 -16.30
CA LEU A 168 -12.23 25.21 -15.95
C LEU A 168 -12.48 26.20 -14.81
N ALA A 169 -13.53 27.02 -14.91
CA ALA A 169 -13.86 28.02 -13.89
C ALA A 169 -14.14 27.36 -12.52
N SER A 170 -14.92 26.27 -12.52
CA SER A 170 -15.23 25.51 -11.32
C SER A 170 -13.98 24.88 -10.69
N PHE A 171 -13.12 24.24 -11.49
CA PHE A 171 -11.88 23.64 -11.00
C PHE A 171 -10.92 24.70 -10.44
N LEU A 172 -10.68 25.80 -11.16
CA LEU A 172 -9.80 26.86 -10.71
C LEU A 172 -10.33 27.51 -9.42
N SER A 173 -11.63 27.77 -9.32
CA SER A 173 -12.22 28.31 -8.08
C SER A 173 -11.95 27.40 -6.89
N LYS A 174 -12.15 26.08 -7.06
CA LYS A 174 -11.87 25.09 -6.02
C LYS A 174 -10.39 25.03 -5.66
N LEU A 175 -9.50 25.00 -6.66
CA LEU A 175 -8.05 24.99 -6.48
C LEU A 175 -7.57 26.23 -5.69
N HIS A 176 -8.01 27.43 -6.06
CA HIS A 176 -7.65 28.66 -5.35
C HIS A 176 -8.12 28.65 -3.89
N ASN A 177 -9.34 28.16 -3.63
CA ASN A 177 -9.85 28.02 -2.28
C ASN A 177 -9.02 27.01 -1.45
N ASP A 178 -8.69 25.87 -2.03
CA ASP A 178 -7.87 24.85 -1.35
C ASP A 178 -6.46 25.38 -1.07
N ILE A 179 -5.83 26.08 -2.03
CA ILE A 179 -4.52 26.73 -1.86
C ILE A 179 -4.57 27.81 -0.76
N SER A 180 -5.64 28.62 -0.71
CA SER A 180 -5.84 29.62 0.35
C SER A 180 -5.91 28.97 1.74
N ASN A 181 -6.67 27.88 1.86
CA ASN A 181 -6.77 27.12 3.11
C ASN A 181 -5.43 26.52 3.51
N LEU A 182 -4.71 25.90 2.57
CA LEU A 182 -3.37 25.36 2.79
C LEU A 182 -2.39 26.46 3.22
N LYS A 183 -2.45 27.65 2.61
CA LYS A 183 -1.63 28.80 3.01
C LYS A 183 -1.90 29.23 4.45
N ALA A 184 -3.17 29.31 4.85
CA ALA A 184 -3.55 29.65 6.22
C ALA A 184 -3.04 28.59 7.22
N MET A 185 -3.17 27.31 6.86
CA MET A 185 -2.70 26.17 7.66
C MET A 185 -1.17 26.14 7.82
N LEU A 186 -0.42 26.31 6.73
CA LEU A 186 1.04 26.38 6.76
C LEU A 186 1.53 27.61 7.53
N ARG A 187 0.83 28.75 7.41
CA ARG A 187 1.12 29.95 8.21
C ARG A 187 0.92 29.70 9.70
N ALA A 188 -0.10 28.92 10.08
CA ALA A 188 -0.29 28.55 11.48
C ALA A 188 0.92 27.74 12.00
N ILE A 189 1.42 26.76 11.24
CA ILE A 189 2.64 26.02 11.61
C ILE A 189 3.85 26.95 11.72
N TYR A 190 4.05 27.80 10.71
CA TYR A 190 5.14 28.77 10.69
C TYR A 190 5.13 29.66 11.93
N ILE A 191 3.95 30.10 12.40
CA ILE A 191 3.81 30.94 13.60
C ILE A 191 3.94 30.11 14.87
N VAL A 192 3.33 28.93 14.98
CA VAL A 192 3.33 28.21 16.27
C VAL A 192 4.74 27.76 16.65
N VAL A 193 5.59 27.42 15.69
CA VAL A 193 7.02 27.15 15.94
C VAL A 193 7.77 28.39 16.48
N SER A 194 7.23 29.60 16.32
CA SER A 194 7.83 30.85 16.82
C SER A 194 7.51 31.20 18.26
N MET A 195 6.47 30.59 18.81
CA MET A 195 5.95 30.96 20.11
C MET A 195 6.42 29.93 21.13
N ASP A 196 7.25 30.34 22.08
CA ASP A 196 7.41 29.62 23.34
C ASP A 196 6.10 29.84 24.12
N ILE A 197 5.05 29.08 23.76
CA ILE A 197 3.69 29.35 24.24
C ILE A 197 3.60 28.96 25.72
N ASP A 198 3.64 29.98 26.59
CA ASP A 198 3.18 29.86 27.97
C ASP A 198 1.72 29.38 28.00
N LYS A 199 1.44 28.33 28.79
CA LYS A 199 0.12 27.64 28.92
C LYS A 199 -1.09 28.58 29.05
N LYS A 200 -0.90 29.81 29.54
CA LYS A 200 -1.97 30.82 29.71
C LYS A 200 -2.45 31.42 28.39
N VAL A 201 -1.57 31.63 27.40
CA VAL A 201 -1.94 32.28 26.13
C VAL A 201 -2.78 31.35 25.27
N LEU A 202 -2.49 30.04 25.27
CA LEU A 202 -3.26 29.08 24.50
C LEU A 202 -4.67 28.84 25.06
N ASN A 203 -4.87 28.90 26.38
CA ASN A 203 -6.21 28.82 26.95
C ASN A 203 -7.10 29.98 26.47
N ILE A 204 -6.50 31.15 26.21
CA ILE A 204 -7.20 32.32 25.65
C ILE A 204 -7.50 32.11 24.16
N ILE A 205 -6.53 31.61 23.37
CA ILE A 205 -6.71 31.33 21.93
C ILE A 205 -7.75 30.23 21.71
N THR A 206 -7.69 29.14 22.48
CA THR A 206 -8.66 28.03 22.37
C THR A 206 -10.07 28.49 22.76
N ALA A 207 -10.18 29.32 23.81
CA ALA A 207 -11.47 29.89 24.22
C ALA A 207 -12.06 30.84 23.16
N THR A 208 -11.24 31.60 22.45
CA THR A 208 -11.71 32.52 21.38
C THR A 208 -12.00 31.81 20.06
N MET A 209 -11.24 30.77 19.70
CA MET A 209 -11.49 29.96 18.48
C MET A 209 -12.74 29.09 18.56
N THR A 210 -13.29 28.85 19.76
CA THR A 210 -14.56 28.12 19.93
C THR A 210 -15.78 28.93 19.46
N ILE A 211 -15.61 30.25 19.23
CA ILE A 211 -16.70 31.16 18.86
C ILE A 211 -16.93 31.21 17.33
N LEU A 212 -15.99 30.73 16.51
CA LEU A 212 -16.12 30.65 15.05
C LEU A 212 -16.36 29.19 14.62
N ALA A 213 -17.44 28.95 13.85
CA ALA A 213 -17.96 27.64 13.47
C ALA A 213 -17.01 26.80 12.59
N LEU A 214 -15.95 26.26 13.17
CA LEU A 214 -14.96 25.38 12.53
C LEU A 214 -14.65 24.17 13.46
N SER A 215 -15.67 23.37 13.76
CA SER A 215 -15.58 22.21 14.67
C SER A 215 -14.51 21.18 14.25
N HIS A 216 -14.31 20.98 12.93
CA HIS A 216 -13.25 20.12 12.40
C HIS A 216 -11.84 20.71 12.57
N LEU A 217 -11.69 22.03 12.36
CA LEU A 217 -10.39 22.68 12.53
C LEU A 217 -9.98 22.73 14.00
N VAL A 218 -10.94 22.95 14.91
CA VAL A 218 -10.71 22.91 16.36
C VAL A 218 -10.32 21.52 16.84
N LYS A 219 -10.88 20.45 16.26
CA LYS A 219 -10.50 19.07 16.61
C LYS A 219 -9.08 18.73 16.14
N LEU A 220 -8.73 19.09 14.90
CA LEU A 220 -7.37 18.97 14.35
C LEU A 220 -6.36 19.78 15.15
N VAL A 221 -6.71 21.01 15.56
CA VAL A 221 -5.84 21.88 16.38
C VAL A 221 -5.72 21.38 17.83
N LYS A 222 -6.77 20.79 18.42
CA LYS A 222 -6.74 20.23 19.78
C LYS A 222 -5.93 18.93 19.87
N GLU A 223 -6.12 17.99 18.94
CA GLU A 223 -5.30 16.77 18.86
C GLU A 223 -3.84 17.13 18.53
N SER A 224 -3.63 18.20 17.78
CA SER A 224 -2.28 18.72 17.54
C SER A 224 -1.68 19.49 18.72
N TYR A 225 -2.37 19.78 19.82
CA TYR A 225 -1.81 20.65 20.86
C TYR A 225 -0.67 20.01 21.67
N ASP A 226 -0.79 18.73 22.04
CA ASP A 226 0.28 18.04 22.78
C ASP A 226 1.48 17.70 21.86
N ASP A 227 1.23 17.52 20.55
CA ASP A 227 2.27 17.19 19.56
C ASP A 227 2.95 18.43 18.94
N ILE A 228 2.21 19.54 18.72
CA ILE A 228 2.76 20.83 18.23
C ILE A 228 3.72 21.43 19.26
N ARG A 229 3.60 21.09 20.55
CA ARG A 229 4.57 21.45 21.60
C ARG A 229 6.00 20.97 21.28
N SER A 230 6.15 19.98 20.39
CA SER A 230 7.47 19.49 19.92
C SER A 230 8.04 20.30 18.72
N GLY A 231 7.31 21.29 18.19
CA GLY A 231 7.73 22.04 17.00
C GLY A 231 7.57 21.30 15.66
N HIS A 232 6.92 20.13 15.66
CA HIS A 232 6.72 19.30 14.47
C HIS A 232 5.24 19.31 14.02
N ALA A 233 5.01 19.30 12.70
CA ALA A 233 3.70 19.08 12.12
C ALA A 233 3.23 17.66 12.48
N THR A 234 1.97 17.52 12.88
CA THR A 234 1.41 16.19 13.14
C THR A 234 1.41 15.35 11.87
N GLU A 235 1.50 14.03 12.03
CA GLU A 235 1.43 13.10 10.90
C GLU A 235 0.09 13.26 10.15
N SER A 236 -1.01 13.47 10.87
CA SER A 236 -2.33 13.71 10.28
C SER A 236 -2.41 15.01 9.49
N PHE A 237 -1.77 16.09 9.95
CA PHE A 237 -1.64 17.33 9.18
C PHE A 237 -0.86 17.11 7.89
N THR A 238 0.27 16.40 8.00
CA THR A 238 1.14 16.09 6.87
C THR A 238 0.39 15.28 5.83
N ASP A 239 -0.27 14.20 6.26
CA ASP A 239 -1.09 13.35 5.41
C ASP A 239 -2.23 14.13 4.72
N PHE A 240 -2.87 15.07 5.43
CA PHE A 240 -3.90 15.94 4.87
C PHE A 240 -3.36 16.86 3.77
N VAL A 241 -2.26 17.56 4.04
CA VAL A 241 -1.66 18.51 3.08
C VAL A 241 -1.19 17.77 1.83
N VAL A 242 -0.43 16.68 2.00
CA VAL A 242 0.12 15.92 0.88
C VAL A 242 -0.98 15.34 0.00
N GLY A 243 -2.08 14.87 0.60
CA GLY A 243 -3.21 14.26 -0.12
C GLY A 243 -3.95 15.17 -1.12
N HIS A 244 -3.70 16.49 -1.12
CA HIS A 244 -4.35 17.40 -2.07
C HIS A 244 -3.91 17.17 -3.52
N GLY A 245 -2.67 16.69 -3.72
CA GLY A 245 -2.17 16.40 -5.07
C GLY A 245 -3.02 15.34 -5.79
N GLU A 246 -3.45 14.31 -5.07
CA GLU A 246 -4.32 13.25 -5.57
C GLU A 246 -5.72 13.77 -5.88
N LEU A 247 -6.28 14.61 -5.01
CA LEU A 247 -7.61 15.21 -5.19
C LEU A 247 -7.68 16.01 -6.49
N TRP A 248 -6.72 16.92 -6.71
CA TRP A 248 -6.69 17.76 -7.90
C TRP A 248 -6.49 16.93 -9.18
N SER A 249 -5.65 15.90 -9.12
CA SER A 249 -5.40 15.01 -10.26
C SER A 249 -6.64 14.19 -10.64
N ALA A 250 -7.35 13.63 -9.65
CA ALA A 250 -8.59 12.89 -9.88
C ALA A 250 -9.70 13.77 -10.45
N GLN A 251 -9.86 14.99 -9.92
CA GLN A 251 -10.84 15.96 -10.40
C GLN A 251 -10.56 16.36 -11.85
N MET A 252 -9.32 16.75 -12.18
CA MET A 252 -8.94 17.11 -13.55
C MET A 252 -9.20 15.97 -14.54
N LEU A 253 -8.76 14.75 -14.23
CA LEU A 253 -8.98 13.61 -15.11
C LEU A 253 -10.48 13.32 -15.30
N SER A 254 -11.28 13.42 -14.24
CA SER A 254 -12.74 13.22 -14.35
C SER A 254 -13.40 14.24 -15.27
N LEU A 255 -12.98 15.51 -15.24
CA LEU A 255 -13.49 16.56 -16.11
C LEU A 255 -13.08 16.32 -17.57
N VAL A 256 -11.84 15.88 -17.81
CA VAL A 256 -11.35 15.52 -19.16
C VAL A 256 -12.14 14.34 -19.74
N ILE A 257 -12.41 13.30 -18.96
CA ILE A 257 -13.19 12.13 -19.41
C ILE A 257 -14.63 12.53 -19.73
N ARG A 258 -15.27 13.34 -18.87
CA ARG A 258 -16.62 13.87 -19.13
C ARG A 258 -16.69 14.74 -20.39
N LYS A 259 -15.67 15.58 -20.63
CA LYS A 259 -15.57 16.38 -21.86
C LYS A 259 -15.55 15.50 -23.12
N LYS A 260 -15.05 14.27 -23.02
CA LYS A 260 -15.03 13.29 -24.12
C LYS A 260 -16.30 12.43 -24.22
N GLY A 261 -17.35 12.76 -23.46
CA GLY A 261 -18.68 12.16 -23.59
C GLY A 261 -18.91 10.89 -22.75
N ILE A 262 -17.96 10.50 -21.89
CA ILE A 262 -18.17 9.41 -20.94
C ILE A 262 -18.66 9.97 -19.61
N ASP A 263 -19.82 9.50 -19.15
CA ASP A 263 -20.26 9.77 -17.78
C ASP A 263 -19.37 9.04 -16.78
N CYS A 264 -18.85 9.79 -15.81
CA CYS A 264 -18.02 9.24 -14.74
C CYS A 264 -18.19 10.03 -13.44
N LYS A 265 -17.98 9.39 -12.30
CA LYS A 265 -17.91 10.04 -10.99
C LYS A 265 -16.48 10.01 -10.47
N TRP A 266 -16.08 11.04 -9.76
CA TRP A 266 -14.80 11.01 -9.05
C TRP A 266 -15.03 10.68 -7.58
N MET A 267 -14.13 9.92 -6.98
CA MET A 267 -14.22 9.41 -5.61
C MET A 267 -13.01 9.89 -4.81
N ASP A 268 -13.28 10.53 -3.68
CA ASP A 268 -12.29 10.71 -2.62
C ASP A 268 -12.19 9.40 -1.82
N THR A 269 -11.05 8.72 -1.90
CA THR A 269 -10.87 7.44 -1.21
C THR A 269 -10.84 7.58 0.31
N ARG A 270 -10.72 8.80 0.86
CA ARG A 270 -10.89 9.03 2.31
C ARG A 270 -12.31 8.73 2.79
N ASP A 271 -13.30 8.81 1.90
CA ASP A 271 -14.69 8.47 2.23
C ASP A 271 -14.96 6.96 2.20
N VAL A 272 -14.03 6.17 1.67
CA VAL A 272 -14.22 4.74 1.39
C VAL A 272 -13.18 3.87 2.07
N ILE A 273 -11.90 4.12 1.84
CA ILE A 273 -10.80 3.29 2.36
C ILE A 273 -10.50 3.68 3.80
N ILE A 274 -10.78 2.75 4.72
CA ILE A 274 -10.50 2.88 6.15
C ILE A 274 -9.31 2.02 6.53
N VAL A 275 -8.39 2.61 7.28
CA VAL A 275 -7.17 1.94 7.72
C VAL A 275 -6.89 2.17 9.21
N ASN A 276 -6.31 1.17 9.84
CA ASN A 276 -5.84 1.24 11.22
C ASN A 276 -4.31 1.38 11.24
N PRO A 277 -3.73 2.32 12.01
CA PRO A 277 -2.28 2.38 12.19
C PRO A 277 -1.76 1.10 12.85
N SER A 278 -0.77 0.45 12.22
CA SER A 278 -0.18 -0.81 12.69
C SER A 278 1.31 -0.73 13.01
N GLY A 279 1.93 0.46 12.84
CA GLY A 279 3.31 0.76 13.20
C GLY A 279 3.74 2.16 12.74
N SER A 280 5.03 2.51 12.89
CA SER A 280 5.57 3.86 12.62
C SER A 280 5.53 4.30 11.15
N ASN A 281 5.17 3.41 10.21
CA ASN A 281 4.98 3.76 8.80
C ASN A 281 4.12 2.71 8.07
N GLN A 282 3.16 2.11 8.78
CA GLN A 282 2.32 1.04 8.26
C GLN A 282 0.87 1.23 8.70
N VAL A 283 -0.02 0.88 7.78
CA VAL A 283 -1.47 0.96 7.99
C VAL A 283 -2.12 -0.31 7.45
N ASP A 284 -3.08 -0.85 8.19
CA ASP A 284 -3.79 -2.07 7.82
C ASP A 284 -5.21 -1.71 7.38
N PRO A 285 -5.64 -2.09 6.16
CA PRO A 285 -7.00 -1.82 5.71
C PRO A 285 -8.04 -2.56 6.52
N ASP A 286 -9.05 -1.82 7.00
CA ASP A 286 -10.30 -2.37 7.50
C ASP A 286 -11.23 -2.64 6.31
N TYR A 287 -11.14 -3.85 5.76
CA TYR A 287 -11.95 -4.23 4.60
C TYR A 287 -13.45 -4.26 4.89
N LEU A 288 -13.85 -4.54 6.14
CA LEU A 288 -15.27 -4.63 6.49
C LEU A 288 -15.90 -3.24 6.48
N GLU A 289 -15.28 -2.29 7.18
CA GLU A 289 -15.74 -0.89 7.18
C GLU A 289 -15.61 -0.27 5.77
N SER A 290 -14.52 -0.55 5.06
CA SER A 290 -14.32 -0.02 3.71
C SER A 290 -15.36 -0.53 2.72
N GLU A 291 -15.79 -1.80 2.84
CA GLU A 291 -16.85 -2.38 2.02
C GLU A 291 -18.20 -1.68 2.29
N GLN A 292 -18.56 -1.46 3.55
CA GLN A 292 -19.79 -0.75 3.91
C GLN A 292 -19.81 0.70 3.41
N ARG A 293 -18.68 1.40 3.52
CA ARG A 293 -18.55 2.77 2.99
C ARG A 293 -18.58 2.82 1.48
N LEU A 294 -17.95 1.85 0.81
CA LEU A 294 -18.03 1.72 -0.64
C LEU A 294 -19.48 1.52 -1.10
N GLU A 295 -20.21 0.63 -0.44
CA GLU A 295 -21.62 0.36 -0.75
C GLU A 295 -22.48 1.62 -0.56
N LYS A 296 -22.29 2.34 0.54
CA LYS A 296 -22.95 3.63 0.78
C LYS A 296 -22.59 4.66 -0.29
N TRP A 297 -21.31 4.83 -0.60
CA TRP A 297 -20.86 5.79 -1.62
C TRP A 297 -21.45 5.48 -2.99
N TYR A 298 -21.44 4.21 -3.39
CA TYR A 298 -21.93 3.77 -4.70
C TYR A 298 -23.45 3.91 -4.81
N SER A 299 -24.21 3.65 -3.74
CA SER A 299 -25.67 3.85 -3.72
C SER A 299 -26.09 5.29 -4.03
N LEU A 300 -25.23 6.27 -3.69
CA LEU A 300 -25.43 7.69 -3.97
C LEU A 300 -24.85 8.12 -5.31
N ASN A 301 -23.92 7.33 -5.86
CA ASN A 301 -23.14 7.66 -7.05
C ASN A 301 -23.06 6.46 -8.03
N PRO A 302 -24.20 5.88 -8.47
CA PRO A 302 -24.16 4.75 -9.39
C PRO A 302 -23.53 5.19 -10.71
N CYS A 303 -22.46 4.51 -11.12
CA CYS A 303 -21.75 4.82 -12.36
C CYS A 303 -20.92 3.63 -12.85
N LYS A 304 -20.61 3.63 -14.15
CA LYS A 304 -19.75 2.61 -14.77
C LYS A 304 -18.27 2.97 -14.74
N VAL A 305 -17.95 4.26 -14.68
CA VAL A 305 -16.58 4.77 -14.63
C VAL A 305 -16.38 5.60 -13.37
N ILE A 306 -15.46 5.17 -12.52
CA ILE A 306 -15.09 5.84 -11.27
C ILE A 306 -13.64 6.31 -11.38
N ILE A 307 -13.39 7.59 -11.11
CA ILE A 307 -12.04 8.17 -11.01
C ILE A 307 -11.74 8.41 -9.53
N ALA A 308 -10.98 7.54 -8.91
CA ALA A 308 -10.66 7.57 -7.49
C ALA A 308 -9.25 8.11 -7.23
N THR A 309 -9.06 8.76 -6.09
CA THR A 309 -7.74 9.14 -5.59
C THR A 309 -6.92 7.90 -5.20
N GLY A 310 -5.62 7.89 -5.50
CA GLY A 310 -4.69 6.95 -4.89
C GLY A 310 -4.16 7.47 -3.54
N PHE A 311 -3.30 6.70 -2.88
CA PHE A 311 -2.45 7.11 -1.74
C PHE A 311 -3.16 7.52 -0.44
N ILE A 312 -4.33 8.15 -0.48
CA ILE A 312 -5.04 8.71 0.67
C ILE A 312 -6.15 7.79 1.17
N ALA A 313 -6.37 7.80 2.49
CA ALA A 313 -7.35 7.01 3.21
C ALA A 313 -7.79 7.76 4.48
N SER A 314 -8.70 7.18 5.26
CA SER A 314 -9.08 7.70 6.58
C SER A 314 -8.89 6.68 7.69
N THR A 315 -8.69 7.15 8.92
CA THR A 315 -8.86 6.31 10.11
C THR A 315 -10.35 6.08 10.40
N PRO A 316 -10.73 5.14 11.29
CA PRO A 316 -12.12 4.97 11.70
C PRO A 316 -12.77 6.25 12.27
N GLN A 317 -11.97 7.17 12.81
CA GLN A 317 -12.41 8.47 13.33
C GLN A 317 -12.56 9.54 12.24
N ASN A 318 -12.44 9.17 10.96
CA ASN A 318 -12.45 10.06 9.80
C ASN A 318 -11.29 11.07 9.80
N ILE A 319 -10.14 10.69 10.37
CA ILE A 319 -8.93 11.51 10.29
C ILE A 319 -8.22 11.14 8.98
N PRO A 320 -7.91 12.12 8.11
CA PRO A 320 -7.15 11.88 6.89
C PRO A 320 -5.80 11.25 7.19
N THR A 321 -5.44 10.21 6.45
CA THR A 321 -4.15 9.54 6.52
C THR A 321 -3.70 9.07 5.13
N THR A 322 -2.47 8.60 5.04
CA THR A 322 -1.89 8.07 3.81
C THR A 322 -1.57 6.58 3.96
N LEU A 323 -1.59 5.87 2.83
CA LEU A 323 -1.26 4.45 2.73
C LEU A 323 0.24 4.17 2.79
N LYS A 324 1.04 5.23 2.97
CA LYS A 324 2.50 5.23 3.07
C LYS A 324 3.15 4.72 1.77
N ARG A 325 4.18 3.88 1.86
CA ARG A 325 4.96 3.40 0.71
C ARG A 325 4.09 2.76 -0.36
N ASP A 326 4.32 3.14 -1.62
CA ASP A 326 3.58 2.70 -2.81
C ASP A 326 2.06 2.82 -2.67
N GLY A 327 1.62 3.84 -1.92
CA GLY A 327 0.23 3.93 -1.48
C GLY A 327 -0.78 4.01 -2.60
N SER A 328 -0.46 4.57 -3.78
CA SER A 328 -1.40 4.54 -4.91
C SER A 328 -1.53 3.15 -5.54
N ASP A 329 -0.46 2.37 -5.60
CA ASP A 329 -0.55 0.97 -6.05
C ASP A 329 -1.34 0.15 -5.03
N PHE A 330 -1.10 0.40 -3.74
CA PHE A 330 -1.86 -0.24 -2.67
C PHE A 330 -3.34 0.15 -2.70
N SER A 331 -3.69 1.41 -2.99
CA SER A 331 -5.09 1.82 -3.23
C SER A 331 -5.75 0.99 -4.33
N ALA A 332 -5.05 0.77 -5.45
CA ALA A 332 -5.58 -0.01 -6.56
C ALA A 332 -5.78 -1.48 -6.19
N ALA A 333 -4.88 -2.06 -5.40
CA ALA A 333 -5.03 -3.41 -4.88
C ALA A 333 -6.20 -3.55 -3.89
N ILE A 334 -6.32 -2.61 -2.93
CA ILE A 334 -7.44 -2.58 -1.97
C ILE A 334 -8.76 -2.48 -2.73
N MET A 335 -8.87 -1.53 -3.65
CA MET A 335 -10.10 -1.33 -4.40
C MET A 335 -10.39 -2.49 -5.36
N GLY A 336 -9.36 -3.07 -5.99
CA GLY A 336 -9.49 -4.30 -6.77
C GLY A 336 -10.10 -5.44 -5.95
N ALA A 337 -9.64 -5.61 -4.70
CA ALA A 337 -10.21 -6.58 -3.76
C ALA A 337 -11.67 -6.25 -3.37
N LEU A 338 -11.98 -4.99 -3.05
CA LEU A 338 -13.33 -4.55 -2.65
C LEU A 338 -14.36 -4.76 -3.78
N PHE A 339 -13.99 -4.42 -5.02
CA PHE A 339 -14.83 -4.65 -6.20
C PHE A 339 -14.76 -6.09 -6.72
N ARG A 340 -13.83 -6.91 -6.20
CA ARG A 340 -13.50 -8.24 -6.74
C ARG A 340 -13.28 -8.17 -8.25
N ALA A 341 -12.51 -7.19 -8.68
CA ALA A 341 -12.33 -6.84 -10.09
C ALA A 341 -11.68 -7.99 -10.87
N ARG A 342 -11.90 -8.02 -12.20
CA ARG A 342 -11.26 -8.96 -13.12
C ARG A 342 -9.75 -8.89 -13.08
N GLN A 343 -9.21 -7.68 -12.98
CA GLN A 343 -7.78 -7.41 -12.99
C GLN A 343 -7.46 -6.04 -12.41
N VAL A 344 -6.21 -5.87 -11.98
CA VAL A 344 -5.62 -4.58 -11.63
C VAL A 344 -4.48 -4.27 -12.60
N THR A 345 -4.58 -3.20 -13.37
CA THR A 345 -3.50 -2.75 -14.26
C THR A 345 -2.74 -1.60 -13.61
N ILE A 346 -1.44 -1.77 -13.40
CA ILE A 346 -0.52 -0.74 -12.94
C ILE A 346 0.18 -0.14 -14.16
N TRP A 347 -0.19 1.09 -14.49
CA TRP A 347 0.43 1.88 -15.55
C TRP A 347 1.62 2.65 -15.00
N THR A 348 2.77 2.42 -15.62
CA THR A 348 4.07 2.98 -15.25
C THR A 348 4.85 3.42 -16.50
N ASP A 349 6.12 3.76 -16.34
CA ASP A 349 7.04 4.19 -17.40
C ASP A 349 7.97 3.07 -17.92
N VAL A 350 7.75 1.83 -17.48
CA VAL A 350 8.47 0.63 -17.93
C VAL A 350 7.54 -0.38 -18.60
N ASP A 351 8.06 -1.08 -19.61
CA ASP A 351 7.32 -2.04 -20.45
C ASP A 351 6.83 -3.31 -19.74
N GLY A 352 7.25 -3.51 -18.50
CA GLY A 352 6.94 -4.66 -17.68
C GLY A 352 8.01 -4.87 -16.63
N VAL A 353 7.98 -6.04 -16.00
CA VAL A 353 9.06 -6.52 -15.14
C VAL A 353 10.13 -7.16 -16.02
N TYR A 354 11.35 -6.68 -15.90
CA TYR A 354 12.49 -7.21 -16.64
C TYR A 354 13.19 -8.33 -15.86
N SER A 355 13.86 -9.23 -16.58
CA SER A 355 14.68 -10.32 -16.02
C SER A 355 15.91 -9.83 -15.26
N ALA A 356 16.32 -8.59 -15.47
CA ALA A 356 17.35 -7.87 -14.71
C ALA A 356 17.10 -6.36 -14.87
N ASP A 357 17.79 -5.50 -14.11
CA ASP A 357 17.71 -4.06 -14.34
C ASP A 357 18.23 -3.73 -15.76
N PRO A 358 17.39 -3.23 -16.69
CA PRO A 358 17.80 -2.96 -18.07
C PRO A 358 18.85 -1.84 -18.17
N ARG A 359 19.03 -1.04 -17.10
CA ARG A 359 20.08 -0.02 -17.02
C ARG A 359 21.46 -0.62 -16.75
N LYS A 360 21.51 -1.82 -16.18
CA LYS A 360 22.73 -2.57 -15.87
C LYS A 360 22.99 -3.68 -16.89
N VAL A 361 21.93 -4.29 -17.43
CA VAL A 361 21.99 -5.41 -18.38
C VAL A 361 21.15 -5.06 -19.61
N SER A 362 21.80 -4.67 -20.70
CA SER A 362 21.14 -4.28 -21.95
C SER A 362 20.28 -5.38 -22.58
N GLU A 363 20.65 -6.64 -22.35
CA GLU A 363 19.99 -7.84 -22.86
C GLU A 363 18.82 -8.30 -21.97
N ALA A 364 18.47 -7.54 -20.94
CA ALA A 364 17.35 -7.87 -20.07
C ALA A 364 16.05 -7.97 -20.87
N VAL A 365 15.29 -9.04 -20.64
CA VAL A 365 14.05 -9.33 -21.36
C VAL A 365 12.84 -9.11 -20.46
N ILE A 366 11.71 -8.75 -21.06
CA ILE A 366 10.44 -8.62 -20.34
C ILE A 366 9.92 -10.00 -19.95
N LEU A 367 9.64 -10.18 -18.67
CA LEU A 367 8.99 -11.38 -18.15
C LEU A 367 7.50 -11.30 -18.46
N LYS A 368 6.99 -12.19 -19.31
CA LYS A 368 5.57 -12.20 -19.69
C LYS A 368 4.67 -12.50 -18.49
N THR A 369 5.07 -13.47 -17.67
CA THR A 369 4.30 -13.94 -16.53
C THR A 369 5.17 -14.14 -15.29
N LEU A 370 4.63 -13.75 -14.14
CA LEU A 370 5.21 -13.99 -12.82
C LEU A 370 4.13 -14.49 -11.87
N SER A 371 4.52 -15.35 -10.94
CA SER A 371 3.67 -15.65 -9.80
C SER A 371 3.66 -14.51 -8.80
N TYR A 372 2.63 -14.41 -7.96
CA TYR A 372 2.63 -13.45 -6.84
C TYR A 372 3.86 -13.58 -5.94
N GLN A 373 4.29 -14.81 -5.67
CA GLN A 373 5.46 -15.07 -4.83
C GLN A 373 6.76 -14.63 -5.51
N GLU A 374 6.93 -14.93 -6.80
CA GLU A 374 8.11 -14.48 -7.55
C GLU A 374 8.18 -12.94 -7.61
N ALA A 375 7.06 -12.27 -7.89
CA ALA A 375 7.02 -10.81 -7.92
C ALA A 375 7.28 -10.19 -6.54
N TRP A 376 6.77 -10.81 -5.47
CA TRP A 376 7.07 -10.42 -4.09
C TRP A 376 8.57 -10.52 -3.83
N GLU A 377 9.17 -11.71 -4.02
CA GLU A 377 10.59 -11.95 -3.73
C GLU A 377 11.50 -11.03 -4.55
N MET A 378 11.21 -10.85 -5.84
CA MET A 378 11.92 -9.89 -6.69
C MET A 378 11.87 -8.47 -6.11
N SER A 379 10.70 -8.06 -5.60
CA SER A 379 10.51 -6.73 -4.98
C SER A 379 11.25 -6.59 -3.66
N TYR A 380 11.27 -7.65 -2.87
CA TYR A 380 12.03 -7.68 -1.62
C TYR A 380 13.54 -7.54 -1.86
N PHE A 381 14.05 -8.18 -2.92
CA PHE A 381 15.47 -8.16 -3.29
C PHE A 381 15.87 -7.03 -4.27
N GLY A 382 15.07 -5.96 -4.34
CA GLY A 382 15.48 -4.70 -4.97
C GLY A 382 15.01 -4.47 -6.40
N ALA A 383 14.32 -5.42 -7.04
CA ALA A 383 13.63 -5.14 -8.29
C ALA A 383 12.37 -4.33 -7.96
N ASN A 384 12.34 -3.02 -8.22
CA ASN A 384 11.20 -2.15 -7.92
C ASN A 384 9.95 -2.50 -8.77
N VAL A 385 9.34 -3.65 -8.51
CA VAL A 385 8.19 -4.21 -9.23
C VAL A 385 6.90 -3.78 -8.53
N LEU A 386 6.61 -4.34 -7.36
CA LEU A 386 5.46 -3.97 -6.53
C LEU A 386 5.74 -4.30 -5.07
N HIS A 387 5.44 -3.36 -4.18
CA HIS A 387 5.52 -3.66 -2.75
C HIS A 387 4.65 -4.87 -2.36
N PRO A 388 5.12 -5.78 -1.49
CA PRO A 388 4.33 -6.95 -1.07
C PRO A 388 2.93 -6.61 -0.54
N ARG A 389 2.80 -5.48 0.18
CA ARG A 389 1.50 -4.96 0.67
C ARG A 389 0.49 -4.72 -0.46
N THR A 390 0.94 -4.39 -1.67
CA THR A 390 0.09 -4.25 -2.85
C THR A 390 -0.36 -5.60 -3.41
N ILE A 391 0.43 -6.66 -3.25
CA ILE A 391 0.13 -8.00 -3.79
C ILE A 391 -0.90 -8.73 -2.93
N ILE A 392 -0.81 -8.60 -1.60
CA ILE A 392 -1.65 -9.35 -0.64
C ILE A 392 -3.17 -9.19 -0.89
N PRO A 393 -3.74 -7.97 -1.10
CA PRO A 393 -5.18 -7.79 -1.27
C PRO A 393 -5.73 -8.55 -2.48
N VAL A 394 -5.02 -8.49 -3.59
CA VAL A 394 -5.44 -9.07 -4.87
C VAL A 394 -5.17 -10.57 -4.93
N MET A 395 -4.07 -11.03 -4.32
CA MET A 395 -3.75 -12.44 -4.18
C MET A 395 -4.85 -13.22 -3.45
N ARG A 396 -5.45 -12.63 -2.40
CA ARG A 396 -6.55 -13.27 -1.65
C ARG A 396 -7.73 -13.69 -2.52
N TYR A 397 -8.00 -12.93 -3.59
CA TYR A 397 -9.10 -13.16 -4.52
C TYR A 397 -8.62 -13.69 -5.88
N GLY A 398 -7.33 -13.99 -6.03
CA GLY A 398 -6.75 -14.45 -7.29
C GLY A 398 -6.76 -13.40 -8.42
N ILE A 399 -6.89 -12.11 -8.10
CA ILE A 399 -7.04 -11.02 -9.08
C ILE A 399 -5.69 -10.71 -9.73
N PRO A 400 -5.49 -10.98 -11.03
CA PRO A 400 -4.22 -10.75 -11.71
C PRO A 400 -3.84 -9.27 -11.73
N ILE A 401 -2.54 -9.01 -11.60
CA ILE A 401 -1.95 -7.67 -11.77
C ILE A 401 -1.26 -7.59 -13.12
N MET A 402 -1.55 -6.55 -13.90
CA MET A 402 -0.90 -6.26 -15.17
C MET A 402 0.03 -5.06 -15.03
N ILE A 403 1.34 -5.22 -15.24
CA ILE A 403 2.28 -4.09 -15.31
C ILE A 403 2.41 -3.66 -16.77
N ARG A 404 2.13 -2.38 -17.08
CA ARG A 404 2.17 -1.85 -18.45
C ARG A 404 2.82 -0.48 -18.52
N ASN A 405 3.42 -0.17 -19.68
CA ASN A 405 3.95 1.15 -19.97
C ASN A 405 2.91 2.05 -20.63
N ILE A 406 2.69 3.24 -20.07
CA ILE A 406 1.82 4.25 -20.70
C ILE A 406 2.44 4.82 -21.99
N PHE A 407 3.77 4.85 -22.09
CA PHE A 407 4.50 5.43 -23.21
C PHE A 407 4.75 4.44 -24.36
N ASN A 408 4.52 3.15 -24.13
CA ASN A 408 4.69 2.08 -25.11
C ASN A 408 3.55 1.06 -25.02
N LEU A 409 2.41 1.38 -25.64
CA LEU A 409 1.19 0.56 -25.53
C LEU A 409 1.28 -0.79 -26.28
N SER A 410 2.22 -0.92 -27.23
CA SER A 410 2.43 -2.18 -27.97
C SER A 410 3.23 -3.21 -27.16
N ALA A 411 3.92 -2.80 -26.10
CA ALA A 411 4.59 -3.74 -25.21
C ALA A 411 3.58 -4.69 -24.54
N PRO A 412 3.93 -5.99 -24.42
CA PRO A 412 3.03 -6.99 -23.87
C PRO A 412 2.75 -6.78 -22.37
N GLY A 413 3.64 -6.12 -21.64
CA GLY A 413 3.55 -6.02 -20.19
C GLY A 413 3.99 -7.30 -19.47
N THR A 414 3.77 -7.30 -18.17
CA THR A 414 3.93 -8.48 -17.31
C THR A 414 2.63 -8.78 -16.57
N LYS A 415 2.18 -10.03 -16.63
CA LYS A 415 1.05 -10.52 -15.83
C LYS A 415 1.57 -11.18 -14.56
N ILE A 416 1.10 -10.72 -13.40
CA ILE A 416 1.38 -11.32 -12.09
C ILE A 416 0.11 -12.02 -11.62
N CYS A 417 0.15 -13.35 -11.45
CA CYS A 417 -1.02 -14.13 -11.04
C CYS A 417 -0.65 -15.37 -10.22
N HIS A 418 -1.60 -16.25 -9.91
CA HIS A 418 -1.23 -17.59 -9.44
C HIS A 418 -0.52 -18.36 -10.56
N PRO A 419 0.44 -19.25 -10.23
CA PRO A 419 1.02 -20.16 -11.21
C PRO A 419 -0.11 -20.96 -11.86
N SER A 420 -0.18 -20.97 -13.19
CA SER A 420 -1.17 -21.81 -13.85
C SER A 420 -0.66 -23.26 -13.91
N VAL A 421 -1.55 -24.23 -13.77
CA VAL A 421 -1.19 -25.67 -13.89
C VAL A 421 -0.82 -26.03 -15.34
N ASN A 422 -1.17 -25.17 -16.30
CA ASN A 422 -1.11 -25.44 -17.74
C ASN A 422 -0.04 -24.64 -18.50
N ASP A 423 0.87 -23.92 -17.82
CA ASP A 423 2.03 -23.28 -18.49
C ASP A 423 3.02 -24.31 -19.11
N ASN A 424 2.70 -25.61 -19.04
CA ASN A 424 3.39 -26.70 -19.73
C ASN A 424 2.98 -26.86 -21.21
N GLU A 425 2.05 -26.05 -21.75
CA GLU A 425 1.60 -26.16 -23.15
C GLU A 425 2.53 -25.48 -24.17
N ASP A 426 3.43 -24.58 -23.73
CA ASP A 426 4.56 -24.16 -24.56
C ASP A 426 5.63 -25.26 -24.50
N GLY A 427 5.63 -26.14 -25.50
CA GLY A 427 6.46 -27.34 -25.63
C GLY A 427 7.98 -27.13 -25.70
N GLN A 428 8.56 -26.40 -24.75
CA GLN A 428 9.99 -26.36 -24.46
C GLN A 428 10.22 -26.69 -22.99
N ASN A 429 10.56 -27.96 -22.75
CA ASN A 429 11.10 -28.52 -21.51
C ASN A 429 12.46 -27.90 -21.13
N LEU A 430 12.48 -26.60 -20.85
CA LEU A 430 13.51 -25.95 -20.06
C LEU A 430 12.76 -25.25 -18.93
N GLN A 431 12.59 -25.96 -17.81
CA GLN A 431 12.23 -25.31 -16.55
C GLN A 431 13.36 -24.33 -16.22
N ASN A 432 13.26 -23.10 -16.70
CA ASN A 432 14.15 -22.03 -16.32
C ASN A 432 13.86 -21.72 -14.84
N TYR A 433 14.59 -22.40 -13.95
CA TYR A 433 14.48 -22.22 -12.50
C TYR A 433 14.80 -20.79 -12.05
N VAL A 434 15.57 -20.05 -12.86
CA VAL A 434 15.90 -18.65 -12.63
C VAL A 434 15.11 -17.80 -13.62
N LYS A 435 14.11 -17.06 -13.13
CA LYS A 435 13.35 -16.10 -13.95
C LYS A 435 14.03 -14.74 -14.10
N GLY A 436 14.82 -14.34 -13.11
CA GLY A 436 15.50 -13.05 -13.16
C GLY A 436 16.45 -12.82 -12.00
N PHE A 437 17.19 -11.72 -12.08
CA PHE A 437 18.17 -11.26 -11.13
C PHE A 437 17.73 -9.90 -10.58
N ALA A 438 17.64 -9.81 -9.25
CA ALA A 438 17.41 -8.57 -8.53
C ALA A 438 18.66 -8.24 -7.71
N THR A 439 18.98 -6.95 -7.59
CA THR A 439 20.15 -6.48 -6.84
C THR A 439 19.73 -5.35 -5.91
N ILE A 440 20.23 -5.38 -4.68
CA ILE A 440 20.18 -4.24 -3.76
C ILE A 440 21.59 -3.65 -3.69
N ASP A 441 21.73 -2.41 -4.12
CA ASP A 441 22.99 -1.68 -4.06
C ASP A 441 23.17 -1.00 -2.68
N ASN A 442 24.40 -0.55 -2.39
CA ASN A 442 24.75 0.24 -1.19
C ASN A 442 24.42 -0.48 0.14
N LEU A 443 24.79 -1.76 0.22
CA LEU A 443 24.72 -2.56 1.44
C LEU A 443 26.11 -2.78 2.02
N ALA A 444 26.22 -2.77 3.34
CA ALA A 444 27.39 -3.19 4.08
C ALA A 444 27.11 -4.51 4.81
N LEU A 445 28.10 -5.40 4.84
CA LEU A 445 28.04 -6.65 5.59
C LEU A 445 28.68 -6.46 6.95
N VAL A 446 27.87 -6.52 8.00
CA VAL A 446 28.35 -6.52 9.38
C VAL A 446 28.55 -7.96 9.81
N ASN A 447 29.74 -8.29 10.28
CA ASN A 447 30.04 -9.62 10.80
C ASN A 447 30.47 -9.50 12.26
N VAL A 448 29.73 -10.18 13.14
CA VAL A 448 30.01 -10.26 14.58
C VAL A 448 30.56 -11.65 14.87
N GLU A 449 31.82 -11.73 15.28
CA GLU A 449 32.52 -13.00 15.51
C GLU A 449 33.04 -13.14 16.93
N GLY A 450 33.08 -14.39 17.41
CA GLY A 450 33.78 -14.77 18.63
C GLY A 450 33.25 -16.01 19.32
N THR A 451 34.04 -16.56 20.24
CA THR A 451 33.76 -17.81 20.96
C THR A 451 32.75 -17.66 22.10
N GLY A 452 32.42 -16.41 22.47
CA GLY A 452 31.51 -16.07 23.54
C GLY A 452 30.03 -16.28 23.24
N MET A 453 29.68 -16.70 22.03
CA MET A 453 28.29 -17.01 21.65
C MET A 453 27.96 -18.50 21.84
N ALA A 454 28.98 -19.35 22.05
CA ALA A 454 28.81 -20.79 22.27
C ALA A 454 28.10 -21.08 23.59
N GLY A 455 26.96 -21.77 23.53
CA GLY A 455 26.16 -22.11 24.70
C GLY A 455 25.56 -20.93 25.49
N VAL A 456 25.60 -19.70 24.98
CA VAL A 456 25.04 -18.49 25.63
C VAL A 456 23.78 -18.03 24.90
N PRO A 457 22.57 -18.33 25.41
CA PRO A 457 21.32 -17.84 24.85
C PRO A 457 21.26 -16.30 24.86
N GLY A 458 20.64 -15.73 23.83
CA GLY A 458 20.33 -14.30 23.79
C GLY A 458 21.34 -13.41 23.06
N THR A 459 22.47 -13.93 22.59
CA THR A 459 23.44 -13.11 21.84
C THR A 459 22.85 -12.53 20.55
N ALA A 460 22.11 -13.33 19.76
CA ALA A 460 21.40 -12.82 18.58
C ALA A 460 20.38 -11.72 18.96
N SER A 461 19.67 -11.88 20.07
CA SER A 461 18.74 -10.86 20.59
C SER A 461 19.48 -9.57 20.98
N ALA A 462 20.66 -9.68 21.60
CA ALA A 462 21.49 -8.52 21.94
C ALA A 462 22.05 -7.81 20.70
N ILE A 463 22.47 -8.56 19.67
CA ILE A 463 22.92 -8.02 18.38
C ILE A 463 21.77 -7.23 17.74
N PHE A 464 20.63 -7.88 17.48
CA PHE A 464 19.52 -7.23 16.77
C PHE A 464 18.79 -6.19 17.62
N GLY A 465 18.89 -6.28 18.96
CA GLY A 465 18.48 -5.20 19.87
C GLY A 465 19.31 -3.93 19.65
N ALA A 466 20.63 -4.05 19.59
CA ALA A 466 21.50 -2.90 19.32
C ALA A 466 21.27 -2.30 17.91
N VAL A 467 21.01 -3.14 16.90
CA VAL A 467 20.66 -2.68 15.54
C VAL A 467 19.32 -1.95 15.55
N LYS A 468 18.31 -2.48 16.27
CA LYS A 468 17.00 -1.85 16.44
C LYS A 468 17.11 -0.49 17.15
N ASP A 469 17.95 -0.36 18.17
CA ASP A 469 18.12 0.88 18.92
C ASP A 469 18.67 2.02 18.03
N VAL A 470 19.41 1.67 16.97
CA VAL A 470 19.87 2.59 15.92
C VAL A 470 18.78 2.88 14.87
N GLY A 471 17.72 2.07 14.83
CA GLY A 471 16.68 2.14 13.81
C GLY A 471 17.11 1.59 12.45
N ALA A 472 18.20 0.81 12.41
CA ALA A 472 18.74 0.28 11.17
C ALA A 472 17.94 -0.95 10.67
N ASN A 473 17.76 -1.06 9.36
CA ASN A 473 17.00 -2.15 8.77
C ASN A 473 17.91 -3.30 8.32
N VAL A 474 17.72 -4.50 8.90
CA VAL A 474 18.47 -5.70 8.49
C VAL A 474 17.81 -6.32 7.26
N ILE A 475 18.57 -6.43 6.17
CA ILE A 475 18.06 -6.87 4.86
C ILE A 475 18.28 -8.36 4.63
N MET A 476 19.39 -8.90 5.12
CA MET A 476 19.74 -10.31 5.00
C MET A 476 20.51 -10.73 6.24
N ILE A 477 20.29 -11.96 6.70
CA ILE A 477 21.08 -12.59 7.75
C ILE A 477 21.70 -13.85 7.16
N SER A 478 23.02 -13.99 7.29
CA SER A 478 23.76 -15.20 6.94
C SER A 478 24.57 -15.63 8.15
N GLN A 479 24.42 -16.90 8.51
CA GLN A 479 24.87 -17.39 9.80
C GLN A 479 25.66 -18.67 9.54
N ALA A 480 27.00 -18.58 9.68
CA ALA A 480 27.89 -19.71 9.41
C ALA A 480 28.01 -20.71 10.57
N SER A 481 28.07 -20.22 11.82
CA SER A 481 28.03 -21.03 13.06
C SER A 481 27.32 -20.29 14.19
N SER A 482 26.21 -20.84 14.69
CA SER A 482 25.30 -20.15 15.63
C SER A 482 25.99 -19.72 16.93
N GLU A 483 27.17 -20.28 17.16
CA GLU A 483 28.00 -20.13 18.34
C GLU A 483 29.27 -19.30 18.08
N HIS A 484 29.54 -18.90 16.83
CA HIS A 484 30.81 -18.28 16.46
C HIS A 484 30.73 -17.07 15.55
N SER A 485 29.73 -17.00 14.65
CA SER A 485 29.61 -15.88 13.71
C SER A 485 28.16 -15.61 13.32
N VAL A 486 27.78 -14.33 13.39
CA VAL A 486 26.53 -13.81 12.83
C VAL A 486 26.88 -12.71 11.84
N CYS A 487 26.57 -12.93 10.56
CA CYS A 487 26.74 -11.95 9.50
C CYS A 487 25.38 -11.44 9.05
N PHE A 488 25.26 -10.14 8.80
CA PHE A 488 24.02 -9.56 8.30
C PHE A 488 24.29 -8.30 7.48
N ALA A 489 23.37 -8.00 6.56
CA ALA A 489 23.46 -6.85 5.67
C ALA A 489 22.58 -5.70 6.18
N VAL A 490 23.14 -4.49 6.20
CA VAL A 490 22.43 -3.23 6.50
C VAL A 490 22.72 -2.20 5.40
N PRO A 491 21.86 -1.18 5.21
CA PRO A 491 22.19 -0.03 4.36
C PRO A 491 23.55 0.58 4.75
N GLU A 492 24.39 0.89 3.75
CA GLU A 492 25.75 1.38 3.96
C GLU A 492 25.79 2.64 4.85
N LYS A 493 24.82 3.54 4.69
CA LYS A 493 24.67 4.75 5.52
C LYS A 493 24.49 4.46 7.03
N GLU A 494 24.02 3.28 7.39
CA GLU A 494 23.72 2.88 8.78
C GLU A 494 24.91 2.12 9.42
N VAL A 495 25.88 1.64 8.64
CA VAL A 495 26.95 0.74 9.12
C VAL A 495 27.77 1.35 10.26
N LYS A 496 28.03 2.66 10.21
CA LYS A 496 28.82 3.35 11.23
C LYS A 496 28.10 3.34 12.58
N ALA A 497 26.84 3.74 12.59
CA ALA A 497 26.03 3.80 13.79
C ALA A 497 25.76 2.40 14.37
N VAL A 498 25.48 1.42 13.49
CA VAL A 498 25.31 0.02 13.89
C VAL A 498 26.56 -0.53 14.56
N ALA A 499 27.74 -0.31 13.97
CA ALA A 499 28.98 -0.81 14.53
C ALA A 499 29.33 -0.15 15.88
N GLU A 500 29.11 1.15 16.03
CA GLU A 500 29.31 1.86 17.30
C GLU A 500 28.37 1.33 18.39
N ALA A 501 27.10 1.09 18.05
CA ALA A 501 26.12 0.50 18.96
C ALA A 501 26.53 -0.91 19.40
N LEU A 502 26.98 -1.75 18.48
CA LEU A 502 27.47 -3.10 18.79
C LEU A 502 28.75 -3.08 19.64
N GLN A 503 29.73 -2.22 19.31
CA GLN A 503 30.94 -2.05 20.11
C GLN A 503 30.62 -1.61 21.54
N SER A 504 29.66 -0.70 21.70
CA SER A 504 29.19 -0.26 23.01
C SER A 504 28.51 -1.40 23.78
N ARG A 505 27.56 -2.09 23.11
CA ARG A 505 26.77 -3.18 23.70
C ARG A 505 27.63 -4.35 24.17
N PHE A 506 28.69 -4.65 23.43
CA PHE A 506 29.57 -5.80 23.63
C PHE A 506 30.94 -5.45 24.20
N ARG A 507 31.16 -4.21 24.68
CA ARG A 507 32.46 -3.74 25.19
C ARG A 507 33.12 -4.72 26.16
N GLN A 508 32.39 -5.15 27.20
CA GLN A 508 32.91 -6.12 28.17
C GLN A 508 33.23 -7.49 27.55
N ALA A 509 32.50 -7.92 26.53
CA ALA A 509 32.75 -9.19 25.85
C ALA A 509 33.98 -9.09 24.92
N LEU A 510 34.18 -7.94 24.26
CA LEU A 510 35.36 -7.62 23.47
C LEU A 510 36.61 -7.51 24.36
N ASP A 511 36.52 -6.77 25.46
CA ASP A 511 37.62 -6.57 26.41
C ASP A 511 38.07 -7.90 27.05
N ASN A 512 37.13 -8.82 27.28
CA ASN A 512 37.40 -10.16 27.81
C ASN A 512 37.78 -11.19 26.72
N GLY A 513 37.93 -10.78 25.45
CA GLY A 513 38.28 -11.66 24.33
C GLY A 513 37.22 -12.71 23.97
N ARG A 514 36.00 -12.56 24.47
CA ARG A 514 34.86 -13.46 24.17
C ARG A 514 34.23 -13.13 22.82
N LEU A 515 34.31 -11.89 22.38
CA LEU A 515 34.09 -11.51 20.99
C LEU A 515 35.43 -11.13 20.36
N SER A 516 35.73 -11.67 19.19
CA SER A 516 37.01 -11.47 18.51
C SER A 516 37.01 -10.18 17.71
N GLN A 517 35.93 -9.90 16.97
CA GLN A 517 35.87 -8.72 16.11
C GLN A 517 34.43 -8.36 15.67
N ILE A 518 34.23 -7.07 15.38
CA ILE A 518 33.10 -6.57 14.59
C ILE A 518 33.70 -6.02 13.29
N LEU A 519 33.55 -6.76 12.19
CA LEU A 519 34.04 -6.37 10.87
C LEU A 519 32.97 -5.53 10.16
N LYS A 520 33.42 -4.49 9.46
CA LYS A 520 32.58 -3.55 8.70
C LYS A 520 32.77 -3.75 7.21
#